data_AF-A0A9Q9AWJ1-F1
#
_entry.id   AF-A0A9Q9AWJ1-F1
#
_cell.length_a   1.000
_cell.length_b   1.000
_cell.length_c   1.000
_cell.angle_alpha   90.00
_cell.angle_beta   90.00
_cell.angle_gamma   90.00
#
_symmetry.space_group_name_H-M   'P 1'
#
loop_
_entity.id
_entity.type
_entity.pdbx_description
1 polymer ?
#
loop_
_entity_poly.entity_id
_entity_poly.type
_entity_poly.pdbx_seq_one_letter_code
_entity_poly.pdbx_strand_id
1 'polypeptide(L)'
;MVFTKRICPPERQKAVLGISIAPSFRTLSISNNDSPLEDFHILITLRIIYSKQPSKAITIRTNNSVFAPSGPADEYDTLSKGTVALSSSPDRHINLGRFISHTARPSSPPSRDLKERPGTHLLTIPAQGEFVVKHAVPLARIFKFEERLKPEDLVDEVWKFQLRDGFVGTSWWCWGDLEGELKEKRLSAWHEGLRAEIMPKPDVDNEAWVFGCNPIELIFEDRTEDSSFRFVA
;
A
#
# COMPACT_ATOMS: atom_id res chain seq x y z
N MET A 1 11.30 6.11 0.92
CA MET A 1 11.33 5.69 -0.49
C MET A 1 9.98 6.03 -1.10
N VAL A 2 9.95 6.64 -2.28
CA VAL A 2 8.74 6.90 -3.08
C VAL A 2 8.90 6.20 -4.42
N PHE A 3 7.81 5.67 -4.97
CA PHE A 3 7.80 5.06 -6.30
C PHE A 3 7.82 6.13 -7.37
N THR A 4 8.80 6.05 -8.26
CA THR A 4 8.81 6.85 -9.49
C THR A 4 8.00 6.12 -10.54
N LYS A 5 6.78 6.59 -10.80
CA LYS A 5 5.94 6.06 -11.87
C LYS A 5 6.55 6.44 -13.22
N ARG A 6 7.00 5.45 -13.98
CA ARG A 6 7.41 5.63 -15.36
C ARG A 6 6.24 5.35 -16.28
N ILE A 7 6.14 6.09 -17.37
CA ILE A 7 5.10 5.88 -18.37
C ILE A 7 5.34 4.53 -19.04
N CYS A 8 4.30 3.69 -19.04
CA CYS A 8 4.29 2.42 -19.76
C CYS A 8 3.37 2.53 -20.97
N PRO A 9 3.90 2.36 -22.20
CA PRO A 9 3.08 2.30 -23.39
C PRO A 9 1.98 1.23 -23.28
N PRO A 10 0.74 1.49 -23.76
CA PRO A 10 -0.39 0.57 -23.61
C PRO A 10 -0.11 -0.88 -24.04
N GLU A 11 0.65 -1.08 -25.11
CA GLU A 11 0.99 -2.40 -25.65
C GLU A 11 1.86 -3.24 -24.70
N ARG A 12 2.66 -2.57 -23.85
CA ARG A 12 3.53 -3.21 -22.86
C ARG A 12 2.84 -3.45 -21.52
N GLN A 13 1.71 -2.81 -21.26
CA GLN A 13 0.95 -3.03 -20.02
C GLN A 13 0.54 -4.50 -19.91
N LYS A 14 0.77 -5.08 -18.72
CA LYS A 14 0.42 -6.47 -18.43
C LYS A 14 -0.83 -6.56 -17.56
N ALA A 15 -1.00 -5.61 -16.64
CA ALA A 15 -2.18 -5.49 -15.81
C ALA A 15 -2.38 -4.05 -15.33
N VAL A 16 -3.61 -3.74 -14.97
CA VAL A 16 -3.99 -2.49 -14.28
C VAL A 16 -4.76 -2.86 -13.02
N LEU A 17 -4.31 -2.35 -11.89
CA LEU A 17 -4.97 -2.43 -10.60
C LEU A 17 -5.74 -1.13 -10.35
N GLY A 18 -7.04 -1.24 -10.16
CA GLY A 18 -7.87 -0.15 -9.62
C GLY A 18 -7.72 -0.09 -8.11
N ILE A 19 -7.44 1.11 -7.60
CA ILE A 19 -7.25 1.39 -6.18
C ILE A 19 -8.35 2.34 -5.73
N SER A 20 -9.00 2.07 -4.62
CA SER A 20 -9.91 3.02 -3.99
C SER A 20 -9.62 3.14 -2.50
N ILE A 21 -9.85 4.34 -1.95
CA ILE A 21 -9.75 4.59 -0.53
C ILE A 21 -11.12 5.00 0.04
N ALA A 22 -11.50 4.40 1.16
CA ALA A 22 -12.74 4.72 1.86
C ALA A 22 -12.53 4.69 3.38
N PRO A 23 -13.26 5.51 4.15
CA PRO A 23 -13.31 5.34 5.59
C PRO A 23 -14.19 4.13 5.94
N SER A 24 -13.93 3.45 7.07
CA SER A 24 -14.81 2.39 7.56
C SER A 24 -16.18 2.92 8.01
N PHE A 25 -16.23 4.17 8.48
CA PHE A 25 -17.42 4.87 8.90
C PHE A 25 -17.45 6.29 8.32
N ARG A 26 -18.64 6.87 8.12
CA ARG A 26 -18.78 8.24 7.62
C ARG A 26 -18.65 9.31 8.71
N THR A 27 -18.53 8.89 9.95
CA THR A 27 -18.40 9.76 11.12
C THR A 27 -17.35 9.23 12.07
N LEU A 28 -16.60 10.14 12.69
CA LEU A 28 -15.63 9.86 13.75
C LEU A 28 -15.92 10.79 14.94
N SER A 29 -16.26 10.23 16.10
CA SER A 29 -16.52 11.04 17.30
C SER A 29 -15.23 11.54 17.93
N ILE A 30 -15.21 12.81 18.35
CA ILE A 30 -14.09 13.42 19.08
C ILE A 30 -14.24 13.29 20.61
N SER A 31 -15.46 13.03 21.12
CA SER A 31 -15.73 12.97 22.56
C SER A 31 -15.31 11.67 23.23
N ASN A 32 -15.11 10.60 22.45
CA ASN A 32 -14.79 9.27 22.97
C ASN A 32 -13.28 9.02 22.97
N ASN A 33 -12.54 9.75 23.81
CA ASN A 33 -11.14 9.42 24.08
C ASN A 33 -10.96 8.14 24.92
N ASP A 34 -11.99 7.73 25.68
CA ASP A 34 -11.90 6.64 26.67
C ASP A 34 -12.73 5.39 26.34
N SER A 35 -13.50 5.38 25.27
CA SER A 35 -14.12 4.15 24.79
C SER A 35 -13.20 3.46 23.80
N PRO A 36 -12.98 2.13 23.91
CA PRO A 36 -12.42 1.34 22.83
C PRO A 36 -13.45 1.30 21.69
N LEU A 37 -13.61 2.45 21.02
CA LEU A 37 -14.43 2.61 19.84
C LEU A 37 -13.94 1.61 18.82
N GLU A 38 -14.88 0.90 18.22
CA GLU A 38 -14.75 0.26 16.92
C GLU A 38 -13.71 0.99 16.07
N ASP A 39 -12.56 0.34 15.87
CA ASP A 39 -11.39 0.92 15.24
C ASP A 39 -11.78 1.68 13.96
N PHE A 40 -11.69 3.01 13.96
CA PHE A 40 -11.90 3.78 12.74
C PHE A 40 -10.76 3.44 11.79
N HIS A 41 -11.10 2.91 10.62
CA HIS A 41 -10.11 2.44 9.65
C HIS A 41 -10.15 3.25 8.36
N ILE A 42 -9.00 3.34 7.72
CA ILE A 42 -8.90 3.52 6.28
C ILE A 42 -8.97 2.14 5.64
N LEU A 43 -9.85 2.01 4.64
CA LEU A 43 -9.98 0.85 3.77
C LEU A 43 -9.36 1.21 2.42
N ILE A 44 -8.32 0.48 2.02
CA ILE A 44 -7.70 0.60 0.70
C ILE A 44 -7.98 -0.66 -0.08
N THR A 45 -8.83 -0.55 -1.08
CA THR A 45 -9.27 -1.66 -1.90
C THR A 45 -8.45 -1.75 -3.17
N LEU A 46 -7.97 -2.95 -3.50
CA LEU A 46 -7.30 -3.28 -4.75
C LEU A 46 -8.16 -4.26 -5.54
N ARG A 47 -8.35 -3.99 -6.83
CA ARG A 47 -9.01 -4.89 -7.78
C ARG A 47 -8.29 -4.90 -9.11
N ILE A 48 -8.26 -6.06 -9.77
CA ILE A 48 -7.75 -6.16 -11.14
C ILE A 48 -8.82 -5.60 -12.07
N ILE A 49 -8.53 -4.48 -12.75
CA ILE A 49 -9.46 -3.89 -13.75
C ILE A 49 -9.10 -4.27 -15.18
N TYR A 50 -7.84 -4.62 -15.41
CA TYR A 50 -7.36 -5.16 -16.67
C TYR A 50 -6.24 -6.15 -16.41
N SER A 51 -6.19 -7.24 -17.17
CA SER A 51 -5.15 -8.25 -17.08
C SER A 51 -5.00 -8.98 -18.41
N LYS A 52 -3.74 -9.19 -18.84
CA LYS A 52 -3.42 -10.12 -19.93
C LYS A 52 -3.61 -11.60 -19.54
N GLN A 53 -3.77 -11.90 -18.25
CA GLN A 53 -4.06 -13.24 -17.71
C GLN A 53 -5.27 -13.14 -16.76
N PRO A 54 -6.50 -13.00 -17.28
CA PRO A 54 -7.69 -12.65 -16.48
C PRO A 54 -8.10 -13.72 -15.47
N SER A 55 -7.62 -14.96 -15.62
CA SER A 55 -7.87 -16.05 -14.68
C SER A 55 -6.82 -16.16 -13.57
N LYS A 56 -5.79 -15.30 -13.57
CA LYS A 56 -4.71 -15.36 -12.59
C LYS A 56 -4.75 -14.20 -11.61
N ALA A 57 -4.48 -14.55 -10.36
CA ALA A 57 -4.22 -13.58 -9.31
C ALA A 57 -2.90 -12.83 -9.57
N ILE A 58 -2.72 -11.70 -8.91
CA ILE A 58 -1.49 -10.90 -8.93
C ILE A 58 -0.94 -10.82 -7.52
N THR A 59 0.29 -11.28 -7.31
CA THR A 59 1.01 -11.05 -6.05
C THR A 59 1.94 -9.86 -6.20
N ILE A 60 1.87 -8.92 -5.27
CA ILE A 60 2.78 -7.76 -5.19
C ILE A 60 3.54 -7.73 -3.88
N ARG A 61 4.73 -7.13 -3.92
CA ARG A 61 5.45 -6.72 -2.71
C ARG A 61 4.95 -5.35 -2.26
N THR A 62 4.54 -5.24 -1.00
CA THR A 62 3.90 -4.02 -0.47
C THR A 62 4.84 -3.11 0.31
N ASN A 63 6.09 -3.51 0.51
CA ASN A 63 7.08 -2.71 1.23
C ASN A 63 7.15 -1.26 0.74
N ASN A 64 7.06 -0.32 1.69
CA ASN A 64 7.09 1.13 1.43
C ASN A 64 5.97 1.66 0.53
N SER A 65 4.93 0.87 0.27
CA SER A 65 3.69 1.37 -0.35
C SER A 65 2.61 1.58 0.70
N VAL A 66 1.53 2.24 0.28
CA VAL A 66 0.32 2.38 1.09
C VAL A 66 -0.34 1.03 1.37
N PHE A 67 0.04 -0.04 0.67
CA PHE A 67 -0.52 -1.40 0.87
C PHE A 67 0.25 -2.21 1.93
N ALA A 68 1.34 -1.67 2.48
CA ALA A 68 2.07 -2.34 3.57
C ALA A 68 1.20 -2.38 4.83
N PRO A 69 1.29 -3.45 5.64
CA PRO A 69 0.54 -3.51 6.89
C PRO A 69 0.85 -2.29 7.78
N SER A 70 -0.17 -1.78 8.46
CA SER A 70 -0.01 -0.80 9.53
C SER A 70 0.33 -1.51 10.84
N GLY A 71 1.24 -0.93 11.59
CA GLY A 71 1.46 -1.30 12.99
C GLY A 71 0.46 -0.56 13.90
N PRO A 72 0.46 -0.87 15.21
CA PRO A 72 -0.16 -0.05 16.24
C PRO A 72 0.13 1.45 16.06
N ALA A 73 -0.74 2.33 16.58
CA ALA A 73 -0.61 3.78 16.43
C ALA A 73 0.76 4.34 16.89
N ASP A 74 1.46 3.60 17.75
CA ASP A 74 2.77 3.96 18.30
C ASP A 74 3.96 3.49 17.45
N GLU A 75 3.73 2.66 16.45
CA GLU A 75 4.79 2.09 15.61
C GLU A 75 5.03 2.87 14.30
N TYR A 76 6.23 2.66 13.77
CA TYR A 76 6.73 3.30 12.56
C TYR A 76 6.31 2.52 11.32
N ASP A 77 5.09 2.73 10.85
CA ASP A 77 4.49 1.99 9.74
C ASP A 77 4.34 2.81 8.44
N THR A 78 3.50 2.35 7.52
CA THR A 78 3.22 3.08 6.28
C THR A 78 2.60 4.46 6.51
N LEU A 79 1.58 4.60 7.36
CA LEU A 79 0.91 5.89 7.57
C LEU A 79 1.86 6.92 8.19
N SER A 80 2.75 6.49 9.10
CA SER A 80 3.77 7.36 9.69
C SER A 80 4.73 7.99 8.66
N LYS A 81 4.85 7.40 7.47
CA LYS A 81 5.63 7.92 6.32
C LYS A 81 4.84 8.94 5.48
N GLY A 82 3.60 9.24 5.85
CA GLY A 82 2.73 10.19 5.16
C GLY A 82 2.17 9.63 3.86
N THR A 83 1.90 8.31 3.78
CA THR A 83 1.32 7.67 2.59
C THR A 83 -0.13 8.09 2.33
N VAL A 84 -0.83 8.53 3.38
CA VAL A 84 -2.18 9.08 3.32
C VAL A 84 -2.21 10.43 4.03
N ALA A 85 -3.00 11.36 3.48
CA ALA A 85 -3.31 12.64 4.11
C ALA A 85 -4.83 12.82 4.25
N LEU A 86 -5.21 13.76 5.10
CA LEU A 86 -6.58 14.24 5.26
C LEU A 86 -6.68 15.67 4.74
N SER A 87 -7.78 15.99 4.07
CA SER A 87 -8.05 17.34 3.58
C SER A 87 -9.53 17.69 3.67
N SER A 88 -9.84 18.92 4.08
CA SER A 88 -11.20 19.50 4.08
C SER A 88 -11.29 20.61 3.02
N SER A 89 -10.23 21.42 2.91
CA SER A 89 -10.05 22.47 1.89
C SER A 89 -8.57 22.56 1.50
N PRO A 90 -8.18 23.33 0.46
CA PRO A 90 -6.77 23.49 0.08
C PRO A 90 -5.85 23.94 1.23
N ASP A 91 -6.38 24.76 2.14
CA ASP A 91 -5.62 25.30 3.27
C ASP A 91 -5.72 24.43 4.53
N ARG A 92 -6.67 23.48 4.57
CA ARG A 92 -6.91 22.60 5.72
C ARG A 92 -6.53 21.16 5.38
N HIS A 93 -5.31 20.80 5.74
CA HIS A 93 -4.78 19.45 5.59
C HIS A 93 -4.16 18.94 6.89
N ILE A 94 -4.33 17.65 7.16
CA ILE A 94 -3.63 16.93 8.23
C ILE A 94 -2.79 15.84 7.58
N ASN A 95 -1.50 15.82 7.89
CA ASN A 95 -0.61 14.79 7.40
C ASN A 95 -0.50 13.67 8.43
N LEU A 96 -0.89 12.45 8.06
CA LEU A 96 -0.86 11.30 8.97
C LEU A 96 0.55 10.78 9.28
N GLY A 97 1.58 11.37 8.66
CA GLY A 97 2.97 11.01 8.90
C GLY A 97 3.96 12.15 8.71
N ARG A 98 5.05 12.11 9.48
CA ARG A 98 6.11 13.14 9.49
C ARG A 98 7.48 12.61 9.07
N PHE A 99 7.57 11.31 8.77
CA PHE A 99 8.83 10.60 8.89
C PHE A 99 9.39 10.09 7.57
N ILE A 100 10.71 10.21 7.42
CA ILE A 100 11.49 9.55 6.37
C ILE A 100 12.26 8.39 7.02
N SER A 101 11.86 7.17 6.69
CA SER A 101 12.55 5.98 7.20
C SER A 101 13.90 5.77 6.51
N HIS A 102 14.97 5.71 7.31
CA HIS A 102 16.28 5.22 6.88
C HIS A 102 16.54 3.88 7.56
N THR A 103 16.40 2.78 6.82
CA THR A 103 16.73 1.45 7.32
C THR A 103 18.22 1.19 7.15
N ALA A 104 18.91 0.81 8.23
CA ALA A 104 20.28 0.33 8.14
C ALA A 104 20.38 -0.86 7.19
N ARG A 105 21.52 -1.00 6.50
CA ARG A 105 21.76 -2.20 5.69
C ARG A 105 21.85 -3.40 6.64
N PRO A 106 21.16 -4.52 6.34
CA PRO A 106 21.27 -5.71 7.16
C PRO A 106 22.72 -6.20 7.18
N SER A 107 23.14 -6.76 8.33
CA SER A 107 24.49 -7.28 8.55
C SER A 107 24.81 -8.49 7.68
N SER A 108 23.79 -9.27 7.32
CA SER A 108 23.88 -10.42 6.41
C SER A 108 23.10 -10.14 5.12
N PRO A 109 23.54 -10.69 3.98
CA PRO A 109 22.77 -10.62 2.75
C PRO A 109 21.38 -11.24 2.98
N PRO A 110 20.29 -10.57 2.55
CA PRO A 110 18.94 -11.10 2.74
C PRO A 110 18.72 -12.39 1.96
N SER A 111 17.80 -13.26 2.42
CA SER A 111 17.43 -14.50 1.71
C SER A 111 17.14 -14.23 0.23
N ARG A 112 17.40 -15.19 -0.65
CA ARG A 112 17.07 -15.05 -2.07
C ARG A 112 15.57 -15.16 -2.33
N ASP A 113 14.86 -15.91 -1.48
CA ASP A 113 13.40 -16.01 -1.50
C ASP A 113 12.78 -14.82 -0.76
N LEU A 114 11.93 -14.05 -1.45
CA LEU A 114 11.18 -12.93 -0.89
C LEU A 114 10.27 -13.38 0.27
N LYS A 115 9.77 -14.62 0.26
CA LYS A 115 8.93 -15.15 1.35
C LYS A 115 9.69 -15.26 2.68
N GLU A 116 11.00 -15.45 2.61
CA GLU A 116 11.86 -15.63 3.79
C GLU A 116 12.58 -14.34 4.20
N ARG A 117 12.45 -13.26 3.42
CA ARG A 117 13.18 -12.01 3.71
C ARG A 117 12.54 -11.28 4.90
N PRO A 118 13.31 -10.96 5.95
CA PRO A 118 12.82 -10.18 7.06
C PRO A 118 12.20 -8.85 6.60
N GLY A 119 11.02 -8.55 7.15
CA GLY A 119 10.25 -7.36 6.84
C GLY A 119 9.67 -7.31 5.43
N THR A 120 9.78 -8.35 4.60
CA THR A 120 9.10 -8.39 3.30
C THR A 120 7.62 -8.71 3.50
N HIS A 121 6.78 -7.88 2.89
CA HIS A 121 5.33 -8.08 2.91
C HIS A 121 4.85 -8.33 1.48
N LEU A 122 4.10 -9.40 1.32
CA LEU A 122 3.51 -9.85 0.06
C LEU A 122 2.00 -9.90 0.24
N LEU A 123 1.28 -9.60 -0.83
CA LEU A 123 -0.17 -9.58 -0.88
C LEU A 123 -0.59 -10.19 -2.21
N THR A 124 -1.65 -11.01 -2.22
CA THR A 124 -2.31 -11.47 -3.44
C THR A 124 -3.59 -10.68 -3.67
N ILE A 125 -3.73 -10.09 -4.86
CA ILE A 125 -5.00 -9.59 -5.39
C ILE A 125 -5.63 -10.71 -6.22
N PRO A 126 -6.84 -11.19 -5.87
CA PRO A 126 -7.45 -12.31 -6.57
C PRO A 126 -7.81 -11.95 -8.01
N ALA A 127 -7.86 -12.97 -8.90
CA ALA A 127 -8.25 -12.80 -10.30
C ALA A 127 -9.64 -12.18 -10.47
N GLN A 128 -10.54 -12.54 -9.55
CA GLN A 128 -11.92 -12.06 -9.45
C GLN A 128 -12.17 -11.55 -8.04
N GLY A 129 -12.85 -10.42 -7.92
CA GLY A 129 -13.12 -9.76 -6.64
C GLY A 129 -12.07 -8.69 -6.28
N GLU A 130 -11.93 -8.46 -4.98
CA GLU A 130 -11.10 -7.39 -4.44
C GLU A 130 -10.32 -7.86 -3.20
N PHE A 131 -9.22 -7.16 -2.93
CA PHE A 131 -8.48 -7.29 -1.68
C PHE A 131 -8.55 -5.96 -0.92
N VAL A 132 -8.84 -6.02 0.38
CA VAL A 132 -8.95 -4.82 1.23
C VAL A 132 -7.82 -4.78 2.24
N VAL A 133 -6.97 -3.76 2.16
CA VAL A 133 -6.00 -3.41 3.19
C VAL A 133 -6.67 -2.47 4.19
N LYS A 134 -6.56 -2.78 5.48
CA LYS A 134 -7.14 -1.97 6.56
C LYS A 134 -6.03 -1.29 7.35
N HIS A 135 -6.17 0.00 7.60
CA HIS A 135 -5.29 0.74 8.50
C HIS A 135 -6.07 1.38 9.63
N ALA A 136 -5.72 1.04 10.87
CA ALA A 136 -6.33 1.67 12.03
C ALA A 136 -5.86 3.14 12.14
N VAL A 137 -6.81 4.05 12.21
CA VAL A 137 -6.60 5.49 12.32
C VAL A 137 -7.43 6.04 13.49
N PRO A 138 -7.08 5.67 14.74
CA PRO A 138 -7.72 6.27 15.91
C PRO A 138 -7.45 7.78 15.94
N LEU A 139 -8.27 8.53 16.69
CA LEU A 139 -8.14 9.98 16.82
C LEU A 139 -6.73 10.40 17.25
N ALA A 140 -6.16 9.70 18.25
CA ALA A 140 -4.79 9.91 18.71
C ALA A 140 -3.75 9.82 17.57
N ARG A 141 -3.98 8.95 16.58
CA ARG A 141 -3.10 8.81 15.41
C ARG A 141 -3.23 9.97 14.44
N ILE A 142 -4.46 10.46 14.20
CA ILE A 142 -4.72 11.61 13.32
C ILE A 142 -3.93 12.82 13.79
N PHE A 143 -3.93 13.06 15.11
CA PHE A 143 -3.30 14.24 15.71
C PHE A 143 -1.86 14.03 16.17
N LYS A 144 -1.30 12.82 16.06
CA LYS A 144 0.04 12.49 16.56
C LYS A 144 1.15 13.43 16.09
N PHE A 145 1.04 13.94 14.87
CA PHE A 145 2.01 14.85 14.26
C PHE A 145 1.40 16.18 13.83
N GLU A 146 0.14 16.44 14.19
CA GLU A 146 -0.55 17.67 13.85
C GLU A 146 -0.31 18.71 14.94
N GLU A 147 0.26 19.85 14.57
CA GLU A 147 0.64 20.91 15.52
C GLU A 147 -0.31 22.12 15.44
N ARG A 148 -1.12 22.24 14.37
CA ARG A 148 -1.90 23.44 14.07
C ARG A 148 -3.38 23.29 14.39
N LEU A 149 -3.94 22.10 14.17
CA LEU A 149 -5.35 21.81 14.35
C LEU A 149 -5.57 20.91 15.57
N LYS A 150 -6.64 21.17 16.31
CA LYS A 150 -7.12 20.33 17.42
C LYS A 150 -8.38 19.57 17.02
N PRO A 151 -8.75 18.48 17.72
CA PRO A 151 -9.99 17.74 17.46
C PRO A 151 -11.24 18.61 17.35
N GLU A 152 -11.36 19.61 18.22
CA GLU A 152 -12.50 20.51 18.28
C GLU A 152 -12.61 21.41 17.04
N ASP A 153 -11.49 21.68 16.37
CA ASP A 153 -11.44 22.53 15.18
C ASP A 153 -11.98 21.82 13.91
N LEU A 154 -12.27 20.52 13.99
CA LEU A 154 -12.68 19.70 12.83
C LEU A 154 -14.17 19.42 12.76
N VAL A 155 -14.93 19.73 13.82
CA VAL A 155 -16.37 19.42 13.91
C VAL A 155 -17.14 20.16 12.80
N ASP A 156 -18.17 19.51 12.27
CA ASP A 156 -19.04 20.00 11.18
C ASP A 156 -18.37 20.18 9.81
N GLU A 157 -17.09 19.82 9.68
CA GLU A 157 -16.38 19.79 8.41
C GLU A 157 -16.41 18.42 7.73
N VAL A 158 -16.41 18.44 6.39
CA VAL A 158 -16.24 17.23 5.57
C VAL A 158 -14.76 17.06 5.26
N TRP A 159 -14.19 15.97 5.76
CA TRP A 159 -12.81 15.60 5.52
C TRP A 159 -12.73 14.44 4.54
N LYS A 160 -11.67 14.41 3.74
CA LYS A 160 -11.42 13.37 2.74
C LYS A 160 -10.05 12.76 2.93
N PHE A 161 -9.97 11.44 2.83
CA PHE A 161 -8.69 10.76 2.70
C PHE A 161 -8.11 10.95 1.29
N GLN A 162 -6.81 11.18 1.22
CA GLN A 162 -6.05 11.35 -0.01
C GLN A 162 -4.84 10.42 -0.01
N LEU A 163 -4.74 9.59 -1.04
CA LEU A 163 -3.55 8.79 -1.29
C LEU A 163 -2.45 9.68 -1.85
N ARG A 164 -1.23 9.55 -1.33
CA ARG A 164 -0.07 10.18 -1.96
C ARG A 164 0.44 9.31 -3.09
N ASP A 165 0.37 9.81 -4.31
CA ASP A 165 0.71 9.07 -5.55
C ASP A 165 2.07 8.37 -5.50
N GLY A 166 3.08 9.03 -4.93
CA GLY A 166 4.43 8.47 -4.76
C GLY A 166 4.52 7.25 -3.83
N PHE A 167 3.45 6.87 -3.13
CA PHE A 167 3.37 5.68 -2.29
C PHE A 167 2.40 4.62 -2.84
N VAL A 168 1.77 4.90 -3.99
CA VAL A 168 0.87 3.96 -4.69
C VAL A 168 1.68 3.23 -5.74
N GLY A 169 2.15 2.02 -5.40
CA GLY A 169 2.92 1.19 -6.31
C GLY A 169 3.52 -0.04 -5.66
N THR A 170 4.42 -0.70 -6.39
CA THR A 170 5.18 -1.84 -5.91
C THR A 170 6.59 -1.83 -6.51
N SER A 171 7.55 -2.42 -5.79
CA SER A 171 8.89 -2.68 -6.30
C SER A 171 9.03 -4.03 -7.00
N TRP A 172 8.04 -4.93 -6.86
CA TRP A 172 8.12 -6.30 -7.35
C TRP A 172 6.72 -6.91 -7.44
N TRP A 173 6.42 -7.64 -8.52
CA TRP A 173 5.16 -8.36 -8.67
C TRP A 173 5.27 -9.57 -9.58
N CYS A 174 4.34 -10.52 -9.47
CA CYS A 174 4.20 -11.65 -10.38
C CYS A 174 2.73 -12.09 -10.52
N TRP A 175 2.48 -13.04 -11.42
CA TRP A 175 1.21 -13.74 -11.53
C TRP A 175 1.17 -14.95 -10.59
N GLY A 176 0.01 -15.22 -10.02
CA GLY A 176 -0.27 -16.37 -9.16
C GLY A 176 -0.71 -15.95 -7.77
N ASP A 177 -1.24 -16.91 -7.02
CA ASP A 177 -1.64 -16.74 -5.63
C ASP A 177 -0.63 -17.37 -4.67
N LEU A 178 -0.28 -16.64 -3.60
CA LEU A 178 0.55 -17.10 -2.47
C LEU A 178 0.02 -18.39 -1.84
N GLU A 179 -1.29 -18.55 -1.72
CA GLU A 179 -1.90 -19.77 -1.14
C GLU A 179 -2.22 -20.83 -2.19
N GLY A 180 -2.08 -20.49 -3.48
CA GLY A 180 -2.32 -21.34 -4.63
C GLY A 180 -1.02 -21.69 -5.37
N GLU A 181 -0.86 -21.20 -6.60
CA GLU A 181 0.23 -21.62 -7.50
C GLU A 181 1.63 -21.24 -7.01
N LEU A 182 1.74 -20.27 -6.09
CA LEU A 182 3.01 -19.79 -5.55
C LEU A 182 3.37 -20.43 -4.20
N LYS A 183 2.48 -21.20 -3.59
CA LYS A 183 2.65 -21.74 -2.24
C LYS A 183 3.97 -22.49 -2.06
N GLU A 184 4.21 -23.46 -2.93
CA GLU A 184 5.41 -24.30 -2.92
C GLU A 184 6.59 -23.69 -3.69
N LYS A 185 6.41 -22.52 -4.31
CA LYS A 185 7.43 -21.88 -5.14
C LYS A 185 8.21 -20.81 -4.37
N ARG A 186 9.50 -20.68 -4.67
CA ARG A 186 10.32 -19.60 -4.13
C ARG A 186 10.16 -18.34 -4.98
N LEU A 187 10.15 -17.18 -4.35
CA LEU A 187 9.96 -15.91 -5.04
C LEU A 187 11.30 -15.18 -5.15
N SER A 188 11.87 -15.12 -6.35
CA SER A 188 13.12 -14.42 -6.58
C SER A 188 12.94 -12.92 -6.43
N ALA A 189 13.85 -12.26 -5.72
CA ALA A 189 13.90 -10.80 -5.68
C ALA A 189 14.26 -10.15 -7.02
N TRP A 190 14.78 -10.95 -7.96
CA TRP A 190 15.00 -10.49 -9.32
C TRP A 190 13.68 -10.26 -10.05
N HIS A 191 13.63 -9.24 -10.89
CA HIS A 191 12.50 -8.97 -11.78
C HIS A 191 12.98 -8.41 -13.13
N GLU A 192 12.16 -8.53 -14.17
CA GLU A 192 12.49 -8.12 -15.56
C GLU A 192 12.83 -6.63 -15.71
N GLY A 193 12.41 -5.81 -14.74
CA GLY A 193 12.72 -4.37 -14.71
C GLY A 193 14.11 -4.02 -14.16
N LEU A 194 14.85 -5.00 -13.62
CA LEU A 194 16.22 -4.79 -13.15
C LEU A 194 17.20 -4.69 -14.32
N ARG A 195 18.20 -3.82 -14.15
CA ARG A 195 19.32 -3.72 -15.08
C ARG A 195 20.21 -4.96 -14.94
N ALA A 196 20.45 -5.65 -16.04
CA ALA A 196 21.24 -6.89 -16.05
C ALA A 196 22.68 -6.68 -15.54
N GLU A 197 23.22 -5.47 -15.74
CA GLU A 197 24.56 -5.09 -15.28
C GLU A 197 24.64 -4.94 -13.75
N ILE A 198 23.51 -4.60 -13.11
CA ILE A 198 23.43 -4.42 -11.65
C ILE A 198 23.08 -5.75 -10.99
N MET A 199 22.14 -6.49 -11.57
CA MET A 199 21.66 -7.76 -11.04
C MET A 199 21.29 -8.69 -12.20
N PRO A 200 22.22 -9.56 -12.64
CA PRO A 200 21.93 -10.50 -13.71
C PRO A 200 20.82 -11.45 -13.28
N LYS A 201 20.05 -11.95 -14.27
CA LYS A 201 19.01 -12.95 -14.00
C LYS A 201 19.68 -14.17 -13.37
N PRO A 202 19.23 -14.61 -12.18
CA PRO A 202 19.76 -15.81 -11.56
C PRO A 202 19.52 -17.04 -12.43
N ASP A 203 20.55 -17.89 -12.52
CA ASP A 203 20.43 -19.23 -13.10
C ASP A 203 19.95 -20.19 -12.00
N VAL A 204 18.63 -20.41 -11.98
CA VAL A 204 17.94 -21.28 -11.02
C VAL A 204 16.83 -22.02 -11.75
N ASP A 205 16.39 -23.13 -11.17
CA ASP A 205 15.27 -23.91 -11.70
C ASP A 205 13.99 -23.07 -11.79
N ASN A 206 13.49 -22.88 -13.02
CA ASN A 206 12.29 -22.10 -13.32
C ASN A 206 11.00 -22.79 -12.84
N GLU A 207 11.03 -24.08 -12.52
CA GLU A 207 9.88 -24.79 -11.97
C GLU A 207 9.72 -24.48 -10.46
N ALA A 208 10.84 -24.43 -9.74
CA ALA A 208 10.89 -24.11 -8.31
C ALA A 208 10.89 -22.60 -8.00
N TRP A 209 11.35 -21.74 -8.93
CA TRP A 209 11.49 -20.29 -8.71
C TRP A 209 10.60 -19.45 -9.61
N VAL A 210 9.98 -18.43 -9.03
CA VAL A 210 9.20 -17.41 -9.74
C VAL A 210 9.97 -16.10 -9.77
N PHE A 211 10.08 -15.51 -10.95
CA PHE A 211 10.69 -14.21 -11.16
C PHE A 211 9.63 -13.12 -11.24
N GLY A 212 9.98 -11.92 -10.78
CA GLY A 212 9.10 -10.77 -10.88
C GLY A 212 8.98 -10.27 -12.33
N CYS A 213 7.79 -9.82 -12.69
CA CYS A 213 7.56 -9.03 -13.89
C CYS A 213 8.13 -7.62 -13.73
N ASN A 214 8.29 -6.88 -14.83
CA ASN A 214 8.71 -5.49 -14.77
C ASN A 214 7.67 -4.63 -14.01
N PRO A 215 8.02 -3.94 -12.90
CA PRO A 215 7.08 -3.12 -12.14
C PRO A 215 6.39 -2.01 -12.94
N ILE A 216 7.02 -1.52 -14.02
CA ILE A 216 6.44 -0.48 -14.90
C ILE A 216 5.24 -1.04 -15.69
N GLU A 217 5.15 -2.35 -15.88
CA GLU A 217 4.09 -3.00 -16.66
C GLU A 217 2.84 -3.30 -15.82
N LEU A 218 2.87 -3.01 -14.52
CA LEU A 218 1.74 -3.02 -13.60
C LEU A 218 1.32 -1.59 -13.27
N ILE A 219 0.15 -1.18 -13.77
CA ILE A 219 -0.36 0.18 -13.57
C ILE A 219 -1.27 0.21 -12.34
N PHE A 220 -1.16 1.29 -11.57
CA PHE A 220 -2.04 1.56 -10.44
C PHE A 220 -2.87 2.79 -10.78
N GLU A 221 -4.17 2.61 -10.85
CA GLU A 221 -5.13 3.67 -11.19
C GLU A 221 -6.01 3.98 -9.99
N ASP A 222 -6.03 5.24 -9.59
CA ASP A 222 -6.94 5.71 -8.53
C ASP A 222 -8.37 5.77 -9.09
N ARG A 223 -9.26 5.00 -8.47
CA ARG A 223 -10.69 4.86 -8.76
C ARG A 223 -11.53 5.27 -7.56
N THR A 224 -10.98 6.08 -6.65
CA THR A 224 -11.68 6.59 -5.48
C THR A 224 -12.83 7.50 -5.92
N GLU A 225 -14.07 7.06 -5.65
CA GLU A 225 -15.27 7.85 -5.91
C GLU A 225 -15.55 8.82 -4.76
N ASP A 226 -15.49 8.32 -3.52
CA ASP A 226 -15.76 9.10 -2.33
C ASP A 226 -15.02 8.55 -1.10
N SER A 227 -14.12 9.38 -0.57
CA SER A 227 -13.34 9.09 0.63
C SER A 227 -13.72 9.99 1.81
N SER A 228 -14.90 10.60 1.75
CA SER A 228 -15.32 11.62 2.71
C SER A 228 -15.90 11.06 4.01
N PHE A 229 -15.67 11.77 5.10
CA PHE A 229 -16.26 11.53 6.42
C PHE A 229 -16.33 12.85 7.20
N ARG A 230 -16.95 12.83 8.39
CA ARG A 230 -17.07 13.99 9.27
C ARG A 230 -16.59 13.68 10.67
N PHE A 231 -16.01 14.68 11.34
CA PHE A 231 -15.84 14.63 12.78
C PHE A 231 -17.16 15.05 13.44
N VAL A 232 -17.56 14.33 14.49
CA VAL A 232 -18.77 14.64 15.27
C VAL A 232 -18.39 14.78 16.73
N ALA A 233 -19.12 15.61 17.48
CA ALA A 233 -19.02 15.64 18.93
C ALA A 233 -19.46 14.29 19.49
#